data_AF-A0AAV2TII7-F1
#
_entry.id   AF-A0AAV2TII7-F1
#
_cell.length_a   1.000
_cell.length_b   1.000
_cell.length_c   1.000
_cell.angle_alpha   90.00
_cell.angle_beta   90.00
_cell.angle_gamma   90.00
#
_symmetry.space_group_name_H-M   'P 1'
#
loop_
_entity.id
_entity.type
_entity.pdbx_description
1 polymer ?
#
loop_
_entity_poly.entity_id
_entity_poly.type
_entity_poly.pdbx_seq_one_letter_code
_entity_poly.pdbx_strand_id
1 'polypeptide(L)'
;MALTSAEKDNLLKELTPHVDTDEKKLQAGLGAYTKLLTAHPEYISHFTKLKGLTLDNVFQSEAIKHYATTLVDSLVAMLKASADEAELKKLLEKSGKDHTTRNVNKAEFMSGQPIFISYFVGLLHDAQNKVAIEKFFNHVFPTVAEAL
;
A
#
# COMPACT_ATOMS: atom_id res chain seq x y z
N MET A 1 3.31 -12.00 14.65
CA MET A 1 2.13 -11.12 14.50
C MET A 1 2.57 -9.68 14.22
N ALA A 2 1.92 -8.98 13.28
CA ALA A 2 2.29 -7.62 12.89
C ALA A 2 1.74 -6.55 13.83
N LEU A 3 0.48 -6.71 14.26
CA LEU A 3 -0.20 -5.86 15.25
C LEU A 3 -0.90 -6.72 16.30
N THR A 4 -1.17 -6.14 17.47
CA THR A 4 -2.14 -6.68 18.43
C THR A 4 -3.57 -6.44 17.93
N SER A 5 -4.55 -7.19 18.44
CA SER A 5 -5.96 -6.97 18.09
C SER A 5 -6.43 -5.54 18.40
N ALA A 6 -5.98 -4.96 19.52
CA ALA A 6 -6.33 -3.60 19.91
C ALA A 6 -5.72 -2.54 18.97
N GLU A 7 -4.42 -2.67 18.64
CA GLU A 7 -3.76 -1.79 17.65
C GLU A 7 -4.50 -1.85 16.30
N LYS A 8 -4.81 -3.07 15.83
CA LYS A 8 -5.55 -3.30 14.59
C LYS A 8 -6.94 -2.66 14.61
N ASP A 9 -7.74 -2.91 15.65
CA ASP A 9 -9.12 -2.42 15.72
C ASP A 9 -9.18 -0.89 15.82
N ASN A 10 -8.28 -0.28 16.60
CA ASN A 10 -8.18 1.18 16.71
C ASN A 10 -7.73 1.83 15.40
N LEU A 11 -6.71 1.25 14.75
CA LEU A 11 -6.21 1.75 13.47
C LEU A 11 -7.26 1.61 12.37
N LEU A 12 -7.97 0.48 12.29
CA LEU A 12 -9.08 0.30 11.35
C LEU A 12 -10.19 1.31 11.58
N LYS A 13 -10.57 1.58 12.84
CA LYS A 13 -11.61 2.56 13.17
C LYS A 13 -11.25 3.95 12.63
N GLU A 14 -10.01 4.39 12.77
CA GLU A 14 -9.57 5.70 12.29
C GLU A 14 -9.37 5.74 10.78
N LEU A 15 -8.88 4.66 10.16
CA LEU A 15 -8.71 4.61 8.70
C LEU A 15 -10.02 4.43 7.94
N THR A 16 -11.04 3.81 8.53
CA THR A 16 -12.30 3.44 7.85
C THR A 16 -12.92 4.61 7.08
N PRO A 17 -13.04 5.83 7.63
CA PRO A 17 -13.55 6.99 6.90
C PRO A 17 -12.78 7.37 5.63
N HIS A 18 -11.57 6.83 5.42
CA HIS A 18 -10.74 7.05 4.23
C HIS A 18 -10.79 5.89 3.23
N VAL A 19 -11.40 4.74 3.58
CA VAL A 19 -11.34 3.51 2.78
C VAL A 19 -12.66 2.69 2.78
N ASP A 20 -13.75 3.24 3.32
CA ASP A 20 -15.04 2.55 3.45
C ASP A 20 -15.89 2.55 2.17
N THR A 21 -15.62 3.45 1.23
CA THR A 21 -16.29 3.50 -0.09
C THR A 21 -15.28 3.39 -1.23
N ASP A 22 -15.75 2.95 -2.40
CA ASP A 22 -14.90 2.84 -3.59
C ASP A 22 -14.27 4.17 -3.99
N GLU A 23 -15.01 5.28 -3.85
CA GLU A 23 -14.49 6.62 -4.12
C GLU A 23 -13.35 6.99 -3.17
N LYS A 24 -13.50 6.72 -1.87
CA LYS A 24 -12.48 7.04 -0.87
C LYS A 24 -11.25 6.15 -1.01
N LYS A 25 -11.44 4.85 -1.28
CA LYS A 25 -10.34 3.94 -1.62
C LYS A 25 -9.57 4.43 -2.84
N LEU A 26 -10.29 4.85 -3.89
CA LEU A 26 -9.67 5.42 -5.07
C LEU A 26 -8.85 6.67 -4.72
N GLN A 27 -9.41 7.60 -3.94
CA GLN A 27 -8.70 8.81 -3.50
C GLN A 27 -7.44 8.48 -2.68
N ALA A 28 -7.54 7.55 -1.72
CA ALA A 28 -6.41 7.12 -0.90
C ALA A 28 -5.31 6.44 -1.75
N GLY A 29 -5.71 5.55 -2.67
CA GLY A 29 -4.78 4.86 -3.55
C GLY A 29 -4.10 5.82 -4.54
N LEU A 30 -4.85 6.77 -5.11
CA LEU A 30 -4.28 7.81 -5.96
C LEU A 30 -3.30 8.68 -5.19
N GLY A 31 -3.62 9.08 -3.95
CA GLY A 31 -2.69 9.83 -3.11
C GLY A 31 -1.37 9.08 -2.87
N ALA A 32 -1.44 7.78 -2.58
CA ALA A 32 -0.25 6.94 -2.43
C ALA A 32 0.56 6.85 -3.74
N TYR A 33 -0.08 6.56 -4.88
CA TYR A 33 0.59 6.52 -6.18
C TYR A 33 1.14 7.88 -6.61
N THR A 34 0.47 8.98 -6.30
CA THR A 34 0.98 10.33 -6.55
C THR A 34 2.29 10.55 -5.82
N LYS A 35 2.37 10.18 -4.53
CA LYS A 35 3.63 10.28 -3.78
C LYS A 35 4.72 9.37 -4.36
N LEU A 36 4.38 8.11 -4.68
CA LEU A 36 5.33 7.14 -5.23
C LEU A 36 5.88 7.57 -6.58
N LEU A 37 5.02 7.85 -7.55
CA LEU A 37 5.42 8.13 -8.93
C LEU A 37 6.00 9.54 -9.10
N THR A 38 5.72 10.47 -8.18
CA THR A 38 6.44 11.75 -8.14
C THR A 38 7.87 11.57 -7.64
N ALA A 39 8.09 10.69 -6.64
CA ALA A 39 9.43 10.40 -6.14
C ALA A 39 10.24 9.52 -7.10
N HIS A 40 9.56 8.60 -7.79
CA HIS A 40 10.13 7.63 -8.72
C HIS A 40 9.34 7.57 -10.04
N PRO A 41 9.44 8.59 -10.91
CA PRO A 41 8.72 8.61 -12.19
C PRO A 41 9.05 7.40 -13.08
N GLU A 42 10.25 6.86 -12.97
CA GLU A 42 10.71 5.67 -13.68
C GLU A 42 9.85 4.43 -13.40
N TYR A 43 9.19 4.36 -12.23
CA TYR A 43 8.35 3.23 -11.85
C TYR A 43 7.05 3.14 -12.65
N ILE A 44 6.63 4.21 -13.34
CA ILE A 44 5.46 4.16 -14.22
C ILE A 44 5.59 3.01 -15.24
N SER A 45 6.81 2.79 -15.74
CA SER A 45 7.11 1.78 -16.77
C SER A 45 6.97 0.33 -16.29
N HIS A 46 7.03 0.09 -14.97
CA HIS A 46 6.83 -1.24 -14.36
C HIS A 46 5.38 -1.69 -14.47
N PHE A 47 4.43 -0.75 -14.52
CA PHE A 47 3.02 -1.06 -14.64
C PHE A 47 2.65 -1.28 -16.10
N THR A 48 2.29 -2.51 -16.45
CA THR A 48 1.98 -2.91 -17.82
C THR A 48 0.89 -2.05 -18.48
N LYS A 49 -0.13 -1.62 -17.72
CA LYS A 49 -1.21 -0.77 -18.22
C LYS A 49 -0.88 0.73 -18.24
N LEU A 50 0.27 1.15 -17.70
CA LEU A 50 0.73 2.54 -17.70
C LEU A 50 1.89 2.79 -18.69
N LYS A 51 2.29 1.78 -19.47
CA LYS A 51 3.35 1.93 -20.47
C LYS A 51 3.01 3.05 -21.46
N GLY A 52 3.98 3.95 -21.66
CA GLY A 52 3.85 5.12 -22.52
C GLY A 52 3.26 6.36 -21.83
N LEU A 53 2.81 6.24 -20.58
CA LEU A 53 2.40 7.38 -19.76
C LEU A 53 3.61 8.04 -19.10
N THR A 54 3.45 9.32 -18.75
CA THR A 54 4.42 10.14 -18.02
C THR A 54 3.76 10.70 -16.77
N LEU A 55 4.54 11.38 -15.91
CA LEU A 55 4.00 12.01 -14.71
C LEU A 55 2.88 13.03 -15.04
N ASP A 56 2.96 13.68 -16.20
CA ASP A 56 2.00 14.71 -16.63
C ASP A 56 0.59 14.15 -16.89
N ASN A 57 0.48 12.87 -17.28
CA ASN A 57 -0.79 12.27 -17.72
C ASN A 57 -1.18 10.99 -16.98
N VAL A 58 -0.28 10.35 -16.22
CA VAL A 58 -0.54 9.06 -15.57
C VAL A 58 -1.75 9.12 -14.64
N PHE A 59 -1.90 10.21 -13.89
CA PHE A 59 -2.99 10.40 -12.92
C PHE A 59 -4.37 10.64 -13.54
N GLN A 60 -4.43 10.85 -14.85
CA GLN A 60 -5.68 11.02 -15.60
C GLN A 60 -6.16 9.68 -16.21
N SER A 61 -5.32 8.64 -16.19
CA SER A 61 -5.62 7.37 -16.85
C SER A 61 -6.62 6.50 -16.05
N GLU A 62 -7.46 5.73 -16.74
CA GLU A 62 -8.31 4.73 -16.07
C GLU A 62 -7.48 3.59 -15.46
N ALA A 63 -6.31 3.32 -16.04
CA ALA A 63 -5.40 2.29 -15.56
C ALA A 63 -4.86 2.59 -14.15
N ILE A 64 -4.50 3.83 -13.84
CA ILE A 64 -4.04 4.18 -12.48
C ILE A 64 -5.17 4.07 -11.46
N LYS A 65 -6.42 4.36 -11.85
CA LYS A 65 -7.59 4.24 -10.97
C LYS A 65 -7.79 2.79 -10.53
N HIS A 66 -7.67 1.85 -11.46
CA HIS A 66 -7.69 0.43 -11.15
C HIS A 66 -6.58 0.04 -10.17
N TYR A 67 -5.34 0.44 -10.41
CA TYR A 67 -4.23 0.14 -9.49
C TYR A 67 -4.43 0.76 -8.11
N ALA A 68 -4.90 2.01 -8.03
CA ALA A 68 -5.20 2.72 -6.80
C ALA A 68 -6.19 1.94 -5.91
N THR A 69 -7.32 1.50 -6.48
CA THR A 69 -8.31 0.72 -5.72
C THR A 69 -7.74 -0.64 -5.28
N THR A 70 -7.09 -1.38 -6.19
CA THR A 70 -6.52 -2.71 -5.85
C THR A 70 -5.43 -2.63 -4.78
N LEU A 71 -4.65 -1.54 -4.75
CA LEU A 71 -3.65 -1.29 -3.73
C LEU A 71 -4.31 -1.14 -2.36
N VAL A 72 -5.31 -0.25 -2.24
CA VAL A 72 -6.00 0.00 -0.97
C VAL A 72 -6.74 -1.25 -0.50
N ASP A 73 -7.41 -1.98 -1.39
CA ASP A 73 -8.07 -3.24 -1.02
C ASP A 73 -7.07 -4.26 -0.43
N SER A 74 -5.89 -4.38 -1.05
CA SER A 74 -4.85 -5.30 -0.57
C SER A 74 -4.30 -4.86 0.80
N LEU A 75 -4.03 -3.58 0.98
CA LEU A 75 -3.54 -3.03 2.26
C LEU A 75 -4.58 -3.19 3.37
N VAL A 76 -5.87 -2.93 3.09
CA VAL A 76 -6.95 -3.11 4.06
C VAL A 76 -7.13 -4.59 4.41
N ALA A 77 -7.02 -5.50 3.46
CA ALA A 77 -7.08 -6.94 3.72
C ALA A 77 -5.92 -7.39 4.64
N MET A 78 -4.69 -6.97 4.34
CA MET A 78 -3.52 -7.24 5.18
C MET A 78 -3.68 -6.63 6.58
N LEU A 79 -4.20 -5.40 6.68
CA LEU A 79 -4.43 -4.76 7.97
C LEU A 79 -5.49 -5.52 8.79
N LYS A 80 -6.60 -5.95 8.18
CA LYS A 80 -7.61 -6.78 8.85
C LYS A 80 -7.05 -8.12 9.36
N ALA A 81 -6.10 -8.69 8.64
CA ALA A 81 -5.39 -9.91 9.03
C ALA A 81 -4.20 -9.66 9.98
N SER A 82 -3.84 -8.41 10.30
CA SER A 82 -2.55 -8.10 10.98
C SER A 82 -2.36 -8.70 12.38
N ALA A 83 -3.45 -9.09 13.04
CA ALA A 83 -3.46 -9.79 14.33
C ALA A 83 -3.58 -11.34 14.20
N ASP A 84 -3.72 -11.87 12.98
CA ASP A 84 -3.71 -13.29 12.65
C ASP A 84 -2.47 -13.59 11.78
N GLU A 85 -1.45 -14.20 12.39
CA GLU A 85 -0.17 -14.44 11.73
C GLU A 85 -0.28 -15.37 10.52
N ALA A 86 -1.12 -16.40 10.60
CA ALA A 86 -1.25 -17.38 9.53
C ALA A 86 -1.98 -16.77 8.33
N GLU A 87 -3.04 -16.00 8.58
CA GLU A 87 -3.78 -15.34 7.51
C GLU A 87 -2.97 -14.20 6.89
N LEU A 88 -2.29 -13.39 7.71
CA LEU A 88 -1.42 -12.33 7.19
C LEU A 88 -0.33 -12.92 6.30
N LYS A 89 0.35 -13.98 6.74
CA LYS A 89 1.42 -14.61 5.95
C LYS A 89 0.95 -15.03 4.57
N LYS A 90 -0.24 -15.64 4.45
CA LYS A 90 -0.81 -16.02 3.15
C LYS A 90 -1.03 -14.81 2.24
N LEU A 91 -1.54 -13.70 2.79
CA LEU A 91 -1.76 -12.46 2.02
C LEU A 91 -0.44 -11.83 1.56
N LEU A 92 0.60 -11.85 2.39
CA LEU A 92 1.92 -11.32 2.06
C LEU A 92 2.64 -12.17 1.01
N GLU A 93 2.59 -13.50 1.12
CA GLU A 93 3.13 -14.41 0.11
C GLU A 93 2.45 -14.24 -1.25
N LYS A 94 1.12 -14.08 -1.25
CA LYS A 94 0.37 -13.77 -2.47
C LYS A 94 0.82 -12.45 -3.06
N SER A 95 0.95 -11.41 -2.22
CA SER A 95 1.40 -10.09 -2.67
C SER A 95 2.80 -10.13 -3.26
N GLY A 96 3.75 -10.86 -2.67
CA GLY A 96 5.10 -11.04 -3.24
C GLY A 96 5.04 -11.60 -4.66
N LYS A 97 4.28 -12.68 -4.86
CA LYS A 97 4.06 -13.29 -6.19
C LYS A 97 3.40 -12.33 -7.18
N ASP A 98 2.52 -11.44 -6.72
CA ASP A 98 1.91 -10.44 -7.59
C ASP A 98 2.94 -9.40 -8.08
N HIS A 99 4.07 -9.22 -7.39
CA HIS A 99 5.13 -8.28 -7.78
C HIS A 99 6.28 -8.93 -8.56
N THR A 100 6.55 -10.24 -8.40
CA THR A 100 7.54 -10.97 -9.23
C THR A 100 7.24 -10.85 -10.72
N THR A 101 5.95 -10.82 -11.08
CA THR A 101 5.48 -10.68 -12.46
C THR A 101 5.57 -9.26 -13.02
N ARG A 102 5.97 -8.27 -12.22
CA ARG A 102 5.90 -6.83 -12.56
C ARG A 102 7.26 -6.15 -12.78
N ASN A 103 8.35 -6.92 -12.83
CA ASN A 103 9.72 -6.42 -13.09
C ASN A 103 10.19 -5.33 -12.10
N VAL A 104 9.59 -5.28 -10.90
CA VAL A 104 10.09 -4.47 -9.78
C VAL A 104 11.05 -5.33 -8.97
N ASN A 105 12.24 -4.81 -8.70
CA ASN A 105 13.21 -5.53 -7.87
C ASN A 105 12.99 -5.23 -6.38
N LYS A 106 13.67 -5.98 -5.52
CA LYS A 106 13.57 -5.83 -4.05
C LYS A 106 13.88 -4.40 -3.58
N ALA A 107 14.92 -3.76 -4.11
CA ALA A 107 15.30 -2.41 -3.70
C ALA A 107 14.28 -1.37 -4.13
N GLU A 108 13.71 -1.50 -5.34
CA GLU A 108 12.65 -0.62 -5.83
C GLU A 108 11.34 -0.80 -5.06
N PHE A 109 10.99 -2.03 -4.70
CA PHE A 109 9.81 -2.26 -3.85
C PHE A 109 10.00 -1.63 -2.47
N MET A 110 11.17 -1.82 -1.86
CA MET A 110 11.51 -1.28 -0.55
C MET A 110 11.64 0.25 -0.53
N SER A 111 12.00 0.89 -1.65
CA SER A 111 12.01 2.37 -1.73
C SER A 111 10.62 2.99 -1.52
N GLY A 112 9.55 2.23 -1.82
CA GLY A 112 8.18 2.63 -1.56
C GLY A 112 7.81 2.68 -0.07
N GLN A 113 8.50 1.92 0.79
CA GLN A 113 8.16 1.81 2.21
C GLN A 113 8.09 3.17 2.93
N PRO A 114 9.16 4.01 2.94
CA PRO A 114 9.10 5.31 3.62
C PRO A 114 8.06 6.25 3.02
N ILE A 115 7.78 6.14 1.71
CA ILE A 115 6.78 6.96 1.02
C ILE A 115 5.37 6.58 1.52
N PHE A 116 5.08 5.28 1.60
CA PHE A 116 3.80 4.77 2.06
C PHE A 116 3.58 5.05 3.54
N ILE A 117 4.59 4.82 4.39
CA ILE A 117 4.54 5.18 5.81
C ILE A 117 4.19 6.67 5.95
N SER A 118 4.94 7.56 5.30
CA SER A 118 4.72 9.01 5.36
C SER A 118 3.30 9.39 4.91
N TYR A 119 2.83 8.83 3.79
CA TYR A 119 1.49 9.11 3.27
C TYR A 119 0.38 8.68 4.25
N PHE A 120 0.40 7.42 4.68
CA PHE A 120 -0.67 6.87 5.51
C PHE A 120 -0.62 7.38 6.97
N VAL A 121 0.56 7.66 7.52
CA VAL A 121 0.70 8.39 8.80
C VAL A 121 0.06 9.78 8.72
N GLY A 122 0.17 10.43 7.56
CA GLY A 122 -0.46 11.73 7.30
C GLY A 122 -1.99 11.71 7.27
N LEU A 123 -2.61 10.54 7.10
CA LEU A 123 -4.06 10.38 7.18
C LEU A 123 -4.58 10.24 8.62
N LEU A 124 -3.69 10.02 9.59
CA LEU A 124 -4.06 9.74 10.97
C LEU A 124 -3.89 10.97 11.87
N HIS A 125 -4.71 11.04 12.90
CA HIS A 125 -4.66 12.03 13.96
C HIS A 125 -4.11 11.43 15.25
N ASP A 126 -4.52 10.21 15.61
CA ASP A 126 -4.10 9.55 16.84
C ASP A 126 -2.62 9.10 16.78
N ALA A 127 -1.84 9.49 17.80
CA ALA A 127 -0.41 9.22 17.85
C ALA A 127 -0.08 7.72 17.98
N GLN A 128 -0.90 6.94 18.69
CA GLN A 128 -0.73 5.50 18.81
C GLN A 128 -1.02 4.82 17.47
N ASN A 129 -2.03 5.28 16.74
CA ASN A 129 -2.34 4.75 15.42
C ASN A 129 -1.24 5.08 14.39
N LYS A 130 -0.59 6.25 14.50
CA LYS A 130 0.60 6.58 13.69
C LYS A 130 1.75 5.60 13.93
N VAL A 131 2.02 5.27 15.18
CA VAL A 131 3.01 4.24 15.53
C VAL A 131 2.58 2.86 15.03
N ALA A 132 1.30 2.52 15.15
CA ALA A 132 0.77 1.23 14.71
C ALA A 132 0.86 1.07 13.18
N ILE A 133 0.55 2.10 12.39
CA ILE A 133 0.64 1.99 10.93
C ILE A 133 2.09 1.91 10.44
N GLU A 134 3.01 2.61 11.09
CA GLU A 134 4.44 2.49 10.82
C GLU A 134 4.93 1.06 11.14
N LYS A 135 4.59 0.53 12.31
CA LYS A 135 4.87 -0.86 12.71
C LYS A 135 4.31 -1.87 11.69
N PHE A 136 3.07 -1.66 11.23
CA PHE A 136 2.44 -2.50 10.20
C PHE A 136 3.25 -2.50 8.90
N PHE A 137 3.61 -1.33 8.37
CA PHE A 137 4.40 -1.26 7.13
C PHE A 137 5.83 -1.78 7.30
N ASN A 138 6.45 -1.56 8.47
CA ASN A 138 7.76 -2.13 8.82
C ASN A 138 7.75 -3.66 8.90
N HIS A 139 6.59 -4.29 9.06
CA HIS A 139 6.43 -5.73 8.94
C HIS A 139 6.10 -6.15 7.49
N VAL A 140 5.10 -5.51 6.88
CA VAL A 140 4.56 -5.89 5.57
C VAL A 140 5.59 -5.75 4.45
N PHE A 141 6.28 -4.60 4.35
CA PHE A 141 7.18 -4.34 3.22
C PHE A 141 8.34 -5.35 3.15
N PRO A 142 9.14 -5.56 4.22
CA PRO A 142 10.22 -6.55 4.19
C PRO A 142 9.73 -7.96 3.86
N THR A 143 8.59 -8.38 4.42
CA THR A 143 8.07 -9.74 4.19
C THR A 143 7.60 -9.94 2.75
N VAL A 144 6.92 -8.96 2.15
CA VAL A 144 6.58 -9.03 0.71
C VAL A 144 7.84 -9.03 -0.13
N ALA A 145 8.83 -8.22 0.25
CA ALA A 145 10.08 -8.08 -0.47
C ALA A 145 10.99 -9.32 -0.42
N GLU A 146 10.79 -10.22 0.56
CA GLU A 146 11.44 -11.53 0.62
C GLU A 146 10.79 -12.56 -0.31
N ALA A 147 9.56 -12.31 -0.76
CA ALA A 147 8.82 -13.17 -1.68
C ALA A 147 8.83 -12.65 -3.15
N LEU A 148 9.60 -11.58 -3.41
CA LEU A 148 9.97 -11.06 -4.74
C LEU A 148 11.12 -11.88 -5.34
#